data_AF-A0A9X6K9E9-F1
#
_entry.id   AF-A0A9X6K9E9-F1
#
_cell.length_a   1.000
_cell.length_b   1.000
_cell.length_c   1.000
_cell.angle_alpha   90.00
_cell.angle_beta   90.00
_cell.angle_gamma   90.00
#
_symmetry.space_group_name_H-M   'P 1'
#
loop_
_entity.id
_entity.type
_entity.pdbx_description
1 polymer ?
#
loop_
_entity_poly.entity_id
_entity_poly.type
_entity_poly.pdbx_seq_one_letter_code
_entity_poly.pdbx_strand_id
1 'polypeptide(L)'
;MQHRKKLSIPGVIGHSFQTVKFAFWNVLTFQLAYKLLAAIVFVPLFGIIFNKLLYFGGYANATNDELLAFLKTPYGILAIVILSLLALFLIFTEFAVLIIISYFAHKRQKVKLRPILYKTVTYLPTLFTYCLPGFILYAVVLLPLLNMGYETALIPQIQIPNFITGELFKTTMGQVGYYTFFAVVAYLNLRWIFVLPIVVLEQKPFRVAARKSATLVKESFFKVLFFLVGFFISIGIVYVVFLGIYLLCLWGVYEFTNPKGTFALLAESTISVFLTSTLYLFSFIVTPFYIMAITRLYLQKVPVEDVLLEEGLDYSKTKADKCFFQKHRWKFIGVYIVGIITAGMVVAFIVTFISNSYKEPIIMAHRGYISKGVENTKEAVQGAIDAKADYAEIDVLQTKDGELAVIHDLKLKRLANANVHVSDLTMAELRQLTLSQDGLSGQISTLDEIIKLANGKIKLNIEVKLHGGEKDFVNKVLKTIKDNEFEKQCVIQTLHYPLIKEFKRANPDIKVGYILYASRANLKNVKADFYVAEEYMLNKKLVKEARKLNKPIYVWTVNDMENLKAYYKLNVDGIITDYPEDARETIKMLKEQEAEESDLFDKITETTDDLFSKLFISYPAAG
;
A
#
# COMPACT_ATOMS: atom_id res chain seq x y z
N MET A 1 -2.10 51.36 8.59
CA MET A 1 -3.06 50.68 7.70
C MET A 1 -2.47 50.59 6.30
N GLN A 2 -1.95 49.44 5.89
CA GLN A 2 -1.62 49.16 4.48
C GLN A 2 -2.72 48.27 3.92
N HIS A 3 -3.44 48.74 2.90
CA HIS A 3 -4.43 47.95 2.16
C HIS A 3 -3.81 46.61 1.74
N ARG A 4 -4.25 45.51 2.37
CA ARG A 4 -3.90 44.15 1.95
C ARG A 4 -4.48 43.91 0.56
N LYS A 5 -3.68 44.09 -0.50
CA LYS A 5 -4.06 43.64 -1.84
C LYS A 5 -4.41 42.15 -1.76
N LYS A 6 -5.65 41.78 -2.06
CA LYS A 6 -6.04 40.37 -2.26
C LYS A 6 -5.14 39.82 -3.36
N LEU A 7 -4.23 38.91 -3.02
CA LEU A 7 -3.29 38.37 -3.99
C LEU A 7 -4.04 37.42 -4.92
N SER A 8 -3.68 37.43 -6.20
CA SER A 8 -4.09 36.40 -7.15
C SER A 8 -3.52 35.03 -6.72
N ILE A 9 -4.08 33.94 -7.24
CA ILE A 9 -3.57 32.57 -7.00
C ILE A 9 -2.05 32.47 -7.28
N PRO A 10 -1.52 32.98 -8.41
CA PRO A 10 -0.07 33.03 -8.64
C PRO A 10 0.69 33.84 -7.59
N GLY A 11 0.12 34.94 -7.10
CA GLY A 11 0.70 35.75 -6.03
C GLY A 11 0.78 35.01 -4.69
N VAL A 12 -0.22 34.18 -4.36
CA VAL A 12 -0.19 33.31 -3.17
C VAL A 12 0.98 32.33 -3.28
N ILE A 13 1.14 31.67 -4.43
CA ILE A 13 2.20 30.68 -4.67
C ILE A 13 3.58 31.34 -4.59
N GLY A 14 3.81 32.40 -5.37
CA GLY A 14 5.11 33.07 -5.46
C GLY A 14 5.59 33.62 -4.12
N HIS A 15 4.68 34.18 -3.31
CA HIS A 15 5.07 34.64 -1.99
C HIS A 15 5.12 33.53 -0.92
N SER A 16 4.40 32.41 -1.09
CA SER A 16 4.59 31.22 -0.24
C SER A 16 5.99 30.65 -0.42
N PHE A 17 6.51 30.65 -1.66
CA PHE A 17 7.90 30.31 -1.94
C PHE A 17 8.89 31.23 -1.21
N GLN A 18 8.63 32.54 -1.21
CA GLN A 18 9.45 33.50 -0.44
C GLN A 18 9.37 33.30 1.08
N THR A 19 8.26 32.73 1.57
CA THR A 19 8.02 32.44 2.99
C THR A 19 8.81 31.19 3.39
N VAL A 20 8.72 30.11 2.61
CA VAL A 20 9.55 28.90 2.78
C VAL A 20 11.03 29.25 2.72
N LYS A 21 11.44 30.06 1.74
CA LYS A 21 12.85 30.48 1.60
C LYS A 21 13.37 31.21 2.83
N PHE A 22 12.54 32.02 3.48
CA PHE A 22 12.91 32.75 4.69
C PHE A 22 12.96 31.83 5.91
N ALA A 23 12.02 30.89 6.01
CA ALA A 23 11.91 29.94 7.13
C ALA A 23 12.71 28.64 6.94
N PHE A 24 13.49 28.52 5.86
CA PHE A 24 14.05 27.25 5.37
C PHE A 24 14.71 26.42 6.47
N TRP A 25 15.60 27.01 7.25
CA TRP A 25 16.31 26.30 8.31
C TRP A 25 15.39 25.84 9.44
N ASN A 26 14.46 26.69 9.88
CA ASN A 26 13.50 26.30 10.91
C ASN A 26 12.61 25.14 10.43
N VAL A 27 12.15 25.19 9.17
CA VAL A 27 11.34 24.13 8.57
C VAL A 27 12.16 22.85 8.45
N LEU A 28 13.37 22.91 7.89
CA LEU A 28 14.22 21.75 7.66
C LEU A 28 14.62 21.07 8.97
N THR A 29 15.12 21.83 9.94
CA THR A 29 15.52 21.30 11.24
C THR A 29 14.35 20.67 11.97
N PHE A 30 13.17 21.32 11.94
CA PHE A 30 11.96 20.74 12.53
C PHE A 30 11.55 19.45 11.83
N GLN A 31 11.41 19.47 10.50
CA GLN A 31 10.97 18.32 9.72
C GLN A 31 11.89 17.12 9.87
N LEU A 32 13.21 17.32 9.86
CA LEU A 32 14.18 16.26 10.07
C LEU A 32 14.06 15.66 11.48
N ALA A 33 14.05 16.49 12.51
CA ALA A 33 13.94 16.03 13.90
C ALA A 33 12.60 15.33 14.15
N TYR A 34 11.50 15.89 13.64
CA TYR A 34 10.15 15.35 13.77
C TYR A 34 10.02 14.00 13.07
N LYS A 35 10.52 13.86 11.83
CA LYS A 35 10.44 12.59 11.10
C LYS A 35 11.32 11.50 11.69
N LEU A 36 12.52 11.84 12.19
CA LEU A 36 13.36 10.90 12.93
C LEU A 36 12.68 10.43 14.22
N LEU A 37 12.11 11.35 14.99
CA LEU A 37 11.37 11.03 16.20
C LEU A 37 10.16 10.13 15.90
N ALA A 38 9.40 10.47 14.86
CA ALA A 38 8.25 9.67 14.42
C ALA A 38 8.67 8.25 14.00
N ALA A 39 9.73 8.11 13.21
CA ALA A 39 10.21 6.81 12.73
C ALA A 39 10.81 5.93 13.84
N ILE A 40 11.61 6.52 14.75
CA ILE A 40 12.35 5.77 15.77
C ILE A 40 11.49 5.48 17.00
N VAL A 41 10.60 6.39 17.39
CA VAL A 41 9.83 6.28 18.63
C VAL A 41 8.38 5.92 18.34
N PHE A 42 7.70 6.72 17.55
CA PHE A 42 6.25 6.59 17.41
C PHE A 42 5.86 5.35 16.58
N VAL A 43 6.49 5.10 15.44
CA VAL A 43 6.16 3.93 14.60
C VAL A 43 6.30 2.60 15.36
N PRO A 44 7.40 2.33 16.10
CA PRO A 44 7.49 1.17 16.97
C PRO A 44 6.43 1.17 18.08
N LEU A 45 6.15 2.32 18.68
CA LEU A 45 5.13 2.46 19.74
C LEU A 45 3.72 2.08 19.24
N PHE A 46 3.33 2.50 18.03
CA PHE A 46 2.07 2.06 17.38
C PHE A 46 1.99 0.54 17.33
N GLY A 47 3.07 -0.12 16.88
CA GLY A 47 3.14 -1.57 16.79
C GLY A 47 3.04 -2.26 18.16
N ILE A 48 3.76 -1.75 19.15
CA ILE A 48 3.75 -2.30 20.53
C ILE A 48 2.36 -2.19 21.15
N ILE A 49 1.72 -1.02 21.06
CA ILE A 49 0.38 -0.79 21.63
C ILE A 49 -0.64 -1.71 20.95
N PHE A 50 -0.65 -1.74 19.61
CA PHE A 50 -1.55 -2.59 18.85
C PHE A 50 -1.40 -4.06 19.23
N ASN A 51 -0.17 -4.58 19.23
CA ASN A 51 0.10 -6.00 19.53
C ASN A 51 -0.25 -6.38 20.97
N LYS A 52 -0.02 -5.50 21.95
CA LYS A 52 -0.41 -5.76 23.35
C LYS A 52 -1.93 -5.80 23.52
N LEU A 53 -2.65 -4.85 22.93
CA LEU A 53 -4.12 -4.82 23.02
C LEU A 53 -4.76 -6.00 22.28
N LEU A 54 -4.18 -6.40 21.15
CA LEU A 54 -4.56 -7.61 20.42
C LEU A 54 -4.41 -8.87 21.29
N TYR A 55 -3.26 -9.01 21.96
CA TYR A 55 -3.00 -10.11 22.89
C TYR A 55 -3.99 -10.13 24.07
N PHE A 56 -4.27 -8.96 24.68
CA PHE A 56 -5.27 -8.87 25.76
C PHE A 56 -6.70 -9.14 25.29
N GLY A 57 -7.00 -8.88 24.02
CA GLY A 57 -8.24 -9.29 23.38
C GLY A 57 -8.39 -10.80 23.18
N GLY A 58 -7.37 -11.59 23.51
CA GLY A 58 -7.36 -13.05 23.30
C GLY A 58 -6.99 -13.44 21.87
N TYR A 59 -6.52 -12.50 21.05
CA TYR A 59 -6.14 -12.75 19.67
C TYR A 59 -4.63 -12.89 19.56
N ALA A 60 -4.18 -14.02 19.00
CA ALA A 60 -2.76 -14.28 18.77
C ALA A 60 -2.22 -13.52 17.55
N ASN A 61 -3.11 -13.21 16.58
CA ASN A 61 -2.82 -12.47 15.37
C ASN A 61 -4.00 -11.57 15.01
N ALA A 62 -3.73 -10.58 14.14
CA ALA A 62 -4.75 -9.69 13.59
C ALA A 62 -5.01 -10.09 12.14
N THR A 63 -5.47 -11.34 11.92
CA THR A 63 -5.69 -11.90 10.59
C THR A 63 -7.17 -11.92 10.22
N ASN A 64 -7.54 -11.40 9.05
CA ASN A 64 -8.88 -11.50 8.47
C ASN A 64 -10.00 -11.19 9.48
N ASP A 65 -10.86 -12.17 9.76
CA ASP A 65 -11.97 -12.10 10.68
C ASP A 65 -11.51 -11.94 12.14
N GLU A 66 -10.31 -12.39 12.51
CA GLU A 66 -9.75 -12.15 13.86
C GLU A 66 -9.51 -10.66 14.08
N LEU A 67 -9.06 -9.92 13.05
CA LEU A 67 -8.94 -8.46 13.13
C LEU A 67 -10.33 -7.82 13.26
N LEU A 68 -11.30 -8.21 12.44
CA LEU A 68 -12.66 -7.66 12.50
C LEU A 68 -13.35 -7.99 13.83
N ALA A 69 -13.18 -9.21 14.34
CA ALA A 69 -13.68 -9.64 15.64
C ALA A 69 -12.99 -8.89 16.77
N PHE A 70 -11.66 -8.74 16.70
CA PHE A 70 -10.89 -7.92 17.63
C PHE A 70 -11.41 -6.49 17.69
N LEU A 71 -11.65 -5.84 16.54
CA LEU A 71 -12.17 -4.47 16.47
C LEU A 71 -13.56 -4.32 17.11
N LYS A 72 -14.34 -5.40 17.21
CA LYS A 72 -15.63 -5.44 17.92
C LYS A 72 -15.49 -5.64 19.44
N THR A 73 -14.32 -6.06 19.92
CA THR A 73 -14.05 -6.21 21.36
C THR A 73 -13.75 -4.86 22.03
N PRO A 74 -13.89 -4.75 23.37
CA PRO A 74 -13.48 -3.54 24.11
C PRO A 74 -12.02 -3.16 23.89
N TYR A 75 -11.12 -4.15 23.76
CA TYR A 75 -9.69 -3.92 23.51
C TYR A 75 -9.42 -3.41 22.10
N GLY A 76 -10.18 -3.85 21.10
CA GLY A 76 -10.11 -3.33 19.74
C GLY A 76 -10.59 -1.89 19.64
N ILE A 77 -11.72 -1.57 20.29
CA ILE A 77 -12.20 -0.19 20.40
C ILE A 77 -11.16 0.68 21.12
N LEU A 78 -10.60 0.18 22.23
CA LEU A 78 -9.54 0.88 22.95
C LEU A 78 -8.28 1.09 22.08
N ALA A 79 -7.91 0.11 21.26
CA ALA A 79 -6.81 0.23 20.32
C ALA A 79 -7.08 1.31 19.28
N ILE A 80 -8.26 1.32 18.66
CA ILE A 80 -8.65 2.37 17.71
C ILE A 80 -8.54 3.74 18.38
N VAL A 81 -9.13 3.91 19.57
CA VAL A 81 -9.09 5.18 20.29
C VAL A 81 -7.66 5.62 20.58
N ILE A 82 -6.84 4.78 21.23
CA ILE A 82 -5.47 5.14 21.61
C ILE A 82 -4.61 5.45 20.37
N LEU A 83 -4.66 4.59 19.35
CA LEU A 83 -3.86 4.75 18.15
C LEU A 83 -4.31 5.96 17.33
N SER A 84 -5.61 6.20 17.21
CA SER A 84 -6.13 7.42 16.57
C SER A 84 -5.70 8.67 17.32
N LEU A 85 -5.77 8.69 18.66
CA LEU A 85 -5.31 9.83 19.45
C LEU A 85 -3.81 10.10 19.27
N LEU A 86 -3.00 9.04 19.23
CA LEU A 86 -1.57 9.15 18.98
C LEU A 86 -1.26 9.67 17.57
N ALA A 87 -1.98 9.19 16.55
CA ALA A 87 -1.82 9.64 15.17
C ALA A 87 -2.25 11.11 15.02
N LEU A 88 -3.37 11.49 15.63
CA LEU A 88 -3.87 12.86 15.67
C LEU A 88 -2.89 13.81 16.36
N PHE A 89 -2.30 13.39 17.49
CA PHE A 89 -1.27 14.15 18.18
C PHE A 89 -0.08 14.44 17.27
N LEU A 90 0.40 13.44 16.51
CA LEU A 90 1.50 13.59 15.57
C LEU A 90 1.16 14.57 14.45
N ILE A 91 0.09 14.29 13.70
CA ILE A 91 -0.36 15.12 12.58
C ILE A 91 -0.59 16.58 13.03
N PHE A 92 -1.25 16.77 14.17
CA PHE A 92 -1.48 18.11 14.69
C PHE A 92 -0.18 18.82 15.05
N THR A 93 0.75 18.14 15.74
CA THR A 93 2.02 18.74 16.14
C THR A 93 2.81 19.19 14.92
N GLU A 94 2.88 18.36 13.88
CA GLU A 94 3.55 18.71 12.63
C GLU A 94 2.94 19.97 12.00
N PHE A 95 1.62 19.98 11.82
CA PHE A 95 0.95 21.06 11.11
C PHE A 95 0.94 22.33 11.94
N ALA A 96 0.74 22.26 13.26
CA ALA A 96 0.74 23.41 14.14
C ALA A 96 2.09 24.14 14.14
N VAL A 97 3.20 23.41 14.25
CA VAL A 97 4.54 24.01 14.19
C VAL A 97 4.77 24.68 12.83
N LEU A 98 4.39 24.02 11.73
CA LEU A 98 4.51 24.59 10.39
C LEU A 98 3.63 25.83 10.18
N ILE A 99 2.41 25.87 10.73
CA ILE A 99 1.51 27.02 10.70
C ILE A 99 2.11 28.20 11.47
N ILE A 100 2.66 27.97 12.67
CA ILE A 100 3.29 29.02 13.47
C ILE A 100 4.53 29.57 12.76
N ILE A 101 5.40 28.68 12.23
CA ILE A 101 6.55 29.10 11.41
C ILE A 101 6.08 29.92 10.20
N SER A 102 5.02 29.49 9.52
CA SER A 102 4.44 30.19 8.37
C SER A 102 3.98 31.61 8.72
N TYR A 103 3.29 31.77 9.85
CA TYR A 103 2.78 33.05 10.31
C TYR A 103 3.90 34.07 10.55
N PHE A 104 4.93 33.69 11.32
CA PHE A 104 6.06 34.58 11.58
C PHE A 104 6.90 34.85 10.33
N ALA A 105 7.10 33.84 9.49
CA ALA A 105 7.79 34.00 8.22
C ALA A 105 7.04 34.93 7.26
N HIS A 106 5.70 34.91 7.26
CA HIS A 106 4.87 35.86 6.53
C HIS A 106 5.11 37.30 7.01
N LYS A 107 5.28 37.49 8.31
CA LYS A 107 5.65 38.78 8.93
C LYS A 107 7.14 39.13 8.83
N ARG A 108 7.97 38.30 8.18
CA ARG A 108 9.44 38.45 8.11
C ARG A 108 10.11 38.51 9.50
N GLN A 109 9.58 37.73 10.43
CA GLN A 109 10.09 37.60 11.80
C GLN A 109 10.75 36.23 11.97
N LYS A 110 11.98 36.21 12.49
CA LYS A 110 12.66 34.96 12.86
C LYS A 110 12.23 34.57 14.28
N VAL A 111 11.94 33.30 14.49
CA VAL A 111 11.52 32.73 15.78
C VAL A 111 12.33 31.47 16.06
N LYS A 112 12.65 31.23 17.34
CA LYS A 112 13.33 30.01 17.78
C LYS A 112 12.36 28.83 17.79
N LEU A 113 12.84 27.64 17.44
CA LEU A 113 11.98 26.44 17.34
C LEU A 113 11.46 25.94 18.69
N ARG A 114 12.28 26.03 19.75
CA ARG A 114 11.92 25.53 21.09
C ARG A 114 10.66 26.21 21.68
N PRO A 115 10.52 27.55 21.68
CA PRO A 115 9.28 28.22 22.08
C PRO A 115 8.05 27.81 21.25
N ILE A 116 8.22 27.59 19.95
CA ILE A 116 7.13 27.13 19.06
C ILE A 116 6.65 25.74 19.47
N LEU A 117 7.57 24.82 19.76
CA LEU A 117 7.24 23.47 20.22
C LEU A 117 6.49 23.52 21.56
N TYR A 118 6.96 24.32 22.52
CA TYR A 118 6.29 24.51 23.79
C TYR A 118 4.86 25.05 23.61
N LYS A 119 4.70 26.10 22.81
CA LYS A 119 3.38 26.69 22.50
C LYS A 119 2.45 25.71 21.78
N THR A 120 3.00 24.85 20.91
CA THR A 120 2.22 23.79 20.25
C THR A 120 1.67 22.79 21.26
N VAL A 121 2.47 22.41 22.25
CA VAL A 121 2.04 21.52 23.34
C VAL A 121 0.90 22.15 24.15
N THR A 122 0.93 23.48 24.40
CA THR A 122 -0.16 24.17 25.11
C THR A 122 -1.49 24.15 24.35
N TYR A 123 -1.47 23.92 23.03
CA TYR A 123 -2.70 23.81 22.22
C TYR A 123 -3.29 22.40 22.19
N LEU A 124 -2.52 21.38 22.58
CA LEU A 124 -2.99 20.00 22.54
C LEU A 124 -4.28 19.77 23.34
N PRO A 125 -4.46 20.30 24.57
CA PRO A 125 -5.70 20.09 25.33
C PRO A 125 -6.95 20.57 24.60
N THR A 126 -6.85 21.57 23.71
CA THR A 126 -8.00 22.06 22.93
C THR A 126 -8.55 21.01 21.96
N LEU A 127 -7.71 20.08 21.51
CA LEU A 127 -8.08 18.95 20.65
C LEU A 127 -8.83 17.85 21.40
N PHE A 128 -8.51 17.65 22.68
CA PHE A 128 -9.08 16.60 23.54
C PHE A 128 -10.33 17.05 24.30
N THR A 129 -10.99 18.12 23.84
CA THR A 129 -12.29 18.56 24.37
C THR A 129 -13.44 17.72 23.79
N TYR A 130 -14.70 18.06 24.08
CA TYR A 130 -15.90 17.41 23.48
C TYR A 130 -15.94 17.47 21.94
N CYS A 131 -15.00 18.17 21.30
CA CYS A 131 -14.84 18.22 19.85
C CYS A 131 -13.98 17.08 19.27
N LEU A 132 -13.36 16.24 20.12
CA LEU A 132 -12.48 15.15 19.71
C LEU A 132 -13.09 14.20 18.66
N PRO A 133 -14.37 13.78 18.75
CA PRO A 133 -14.98 12.95 17.71
C PRO A 133 -15.01 13.63 16.33
N GLY A 134 -15.23 14.95 16.28
CA GLY A 134 -15.19 15.71 15.04
C GLY A 134 -13.79 15.80 14.44
N PHE A 135 -12.75 15.85 15.28
CA PHE A 135 -11.36 15.85 14.82
C PHE A 135 -10.91 14.46 14.33
N ILE A 136 -11.35 13.39 14.98
CA ILE A 136 -11.17 12.01 14.49
C ILE A 136 -11.84 11.86 13.11
N LEU A 137 -13.08 12.33 12.96
CA LEU A 137 -13.77 12.31 11.67
C LEU A 137 -12.99 13.08 10.60
N TYR A 138 -12.45 14.26 10.93
CA TYR A 138 -11.60 15.04 10.01
C TYR A 138 -10.36 14.26 9.57
N ALA A 139 -9.66 13.59 10.49
CA ALA A 139 -8.49 12.79 10.13
C ALA A 139 -8.83 11.54 9.31
N VAL A 140 -9.93 10.84 9.63
CA VAL A 140 -10.41 9.70 8.83
C VAL A 140 -10.77 10.14 7.41
N VAL A 141 -11.42 11.30 7.28
CA VAL A 141 -11.75 11.92 5.99
C VAL A 141 -10.49 12.36 5.23
N LEU A 142 -9.37 12.65 5.90
CA LEU A 142 -8.10 12.95 5.23
C LEU A 142 -7.37 11.69 4.71
N LEU A 143 -7.50 10.54 5.37
CA LEU A 143 -6.71 9.33 5.07
C LEU A 143 -6.80 8.87 3.59
N PRO A 144 -7.98 8.75 2.96
CA PRO A 144 -8.04 8.32 1.56
C PRO A 144 -7.36 9.28 0.59
N LEU A 145 -7.37 10.59 0.89
CA LEU A 145 -6.72 11.61 0.06
C LEU A 145 -5.21 11.62 0.21
N LEU A 146 -4.68 11.27 1.38
CA LEU A 146 -3.23 11.14 1.59
C LEU A 146 -2.63 10.07 0.67
N ASN A 147 -3.39 9.02 0.35
CA ASN A 147 -2.93 7.97 -0.56
C ASN A 147 -3.03 8.32 -2.05
N MET A 148 -3.66 9.45 -2.43
CA MET A 148 -3.76 9.91 -3.83
C MET A 148 -2.54 10.73 -4.28
N GLY A 149 -1.33 10.25 -3.94
CA GLY A 149 -0.06 10.85 -4.39
C GLY A 149 0.81 11.49 -3.30
N TYR A 150 0.49 11.32 -2.02
CA TYR A 150 1.34 11.75 -0.89
C TYR A 150 1.76 10.58 -0.01
N GLU A 151 2.83 9.92 -0.39
CA GLU A 151 3.48 8.96 0.49
C GLU A 151 4.09 9.68 1.69
N THR A 152 3.39 9.70 2.83
CA THR A 152 4.01 10.09 4.09
C THR A 152 4.78 8.90 4.64
N ALA A 153 6.09 9.07 4.88
CA ALA A 153 6.98 8.02 5.37
C ALA A 153 6.59 7.39 6.72
N LEU A 154 5.58 7.94 7.39
CA LEU A 154 5.30 7.72 8.81
C LEU A 154 3.90 7.16 9.08
N ILE A 155 2.95 7.35 8.16
CA ILE A 155 1.61 6.79 8.28
C ILE A 155 1.57 5.53 7.41
N PRO A 156 1.29 4.34 7.98
CA PRO A 156 1.08 3.13 7.20
C PRO A 156 0.06 3.41 6.10
N GLN A 157 0.36 3.01 4.86
CA GLN A 157 -0.58 3.16 3.74
C GLN A 157 -1.87 2.38 4.07
N ILE A 158 -2.95 3.11 4.36
CA ILE A 158 -4.28 2.51 4.53
C ILE A 158 -4.97 2.61 3.17
N GLN A 159 -4.62 1.71 2.26
CA GLN A 159 -5.34 1.58 0.99
C GLN A 159 -6.59 0.72 1.21
N ILE A 160 -7.62 0.93 0.39
CA ILE A 160 -8.76 0.03 0.36
C ILE A 160 -8.27 -1.24 -0.36
N PRO A 161 -8.28 -2.41 0.30
CA PRO A 161 -7.84 -3.66 -0.32
C PRO A 161 -8.50 -3.94 -1.68
N ASN A 162 -7.78 -4.59 -2.59
CA ASN A 162 -8.25 -4.87 -3.94
C ASN A 162 -9.48 -5.79 -3.94
N PHE A 163 -9.60 -6.70 -2.98
CA PHE A 163 -10.82 -7.50 -2.85
C PHE A 163 -12.08 -6.66 -2.54
N ILE A 164 -11.96 -5.54 -1.81
CA ILE A 164 -13.10 -4.65 -1.53
C ILE A 164 -13.43 -3.80 -2.75
N THR A 165 -12.41 -3.18 -3.35
CA THR A 165 -12.62 -2.35 -4.55
C THR A 165 -13.10 -3.23 -5.71
N GLY A 166 -12.49 -4.39 -5.93
CA GLY A 166 -12.92 -5.38 -6.92
C GLY A 166 -14.39 -5.77 -6.73
N GLU A 167 -14.82 -6.08 -5.51
CA GLU A 167 -16.21 -6.45 -5.23
C GLU A 167 -17.18 -5.27 -5.46
N LEU A 168 -16.83 -4.05 -5.06
CA LEU A 168 -17.64 -2.86 -5.33
C LEU A 168 -17.76 -2.59 -6.83
N PHE A 169 -16.69 -2.82 -7.60
CA PHE A 169 -16.66 -2.54 -9.03
C PHE A 169 -17.39 -3.58 -9.88
N LYS A 170 -17.71 -4.77 -9.33
CA LYS A 170 -18.57 -5.78 -9.97
C LYS A 170 -20.01 -5.30 -10.18
N THR A 171 -20.47 -4.27 -9.47
CA THR A 171 -21.84 -3.75 -9.58
C THR A 171 -21.88 -2.25 -9.86
N THR A 172 -22.81 -1.80 -10.69
CA THR A 172 -22.99 -0.35 -10.97
C THR A 172 -23.29 0.45 -9.69
N MET A 173 -24.10 -0.11 -8.78
CA MET A 173 -24.40 0.53 -7.49
C MET A 173 -23.16 0.63 -6.59
N GLY A 174 -22.28 -0.38 -6.60
CA GLY A 174 -21.01 -0.33 -5.86
C GLY A 174 -20.06 0.71 -6.42
N GLN A 175 -19.95 0.84 -7.76
CA GLN A 175 -19.19 1.91 -8.41
C GLN A 175 -19.73 3.31 -8.06
N VAL A 176 -21.04 3.52 -8.16
CA VAL A 176 -21.69 4.79 -7.77
C VAL A 176 -21.44 5.10 -6.30
N GLY A 177 -21.57 4.10 -5.42
CA GLY A 177 -21.27 4.23 -3.99
C GLY A 177 -19.82 4.65 -3.74
N TYR A 178 -18.87 4.01 -4.41
CA TYR A 178 -17.43 4.32 -4.33
C TYR A 178 -17.15 5.77 -4.73
N TYR A 179 -17.57 6.20 -5.92
CA TYR A 179 -17.33 7.57 -6.39
C TYR A 179 -18.04 8.62 -5.53
N THR A 180 -19.27 8.33 -5.07
CA THR A 180 -20.02 9.21 -4.17
C THR A 180 -19.31 9.38 -2.83
N PHE A 181 -18.78 8.30 -2.25
CA PHE A 181 -18.02 8.34 -1.01
C PHE A 181 -16.81 9.26 -1.13
N PHE A 182 -15.98 9.07 -2.17
CA PHE A 182 -14.81 9.93 -2.40
C PHE A 182 -15.18 11.39 -2.70
N ALA A 183 -16.29 11.64 -3.41
CA ALA A 183 -16.77 13.01 -3.65
C ALA A 183 -17.19 13.71 -2.35
N VAL A 184 -17.88 13.01 -1.44
CA VAL A 184 -18.25 13.53 -0.10
C VAL A 184 -17.00 13.81 0.72
N VAL A 185 -16.04 12.88 0.73
CA VAL A 185 -14.75 13.03 1.41
C VAL A 185 -14.00 14.27 0.89
N ALA A 186 -13.89 14.44 -0.42
CA ALA A 186 -13.23 15.60 -1.04
C ALA A 186 -13.94 16.92 -0.68
N TYR A 187 -15.28 16.93 -0.70
CA TYR A 187 -16.08 18.10 -0.33
C TYR A 187 -15.89 18.51 1.13
N LEU A 188 -15.87 17.54 2.06
CA LEU A 188 -15.63 17.80 3.49
C LEU A 188 -14.21 18.32 3.74
N ASN A 189 -13.20 17.74 3.09
CA ASN A 189 -11.82 18.23 3.16
C ASN A 189 -11.70 19.68 2.71
N LEU A 190 -12.34 20.02 1.59
CA LEU A 190 -12.34 21.40 1.07
C LEU A 190 -13.03 22.37 2.05
N ARG A 191 -14.18 21.97 2.63
CA ARG A 191 -14.90 22.78 3.64
C ARG A 191 -14.08 23.02 4.91
N TRP A 192 -13.27 22.05 5.31
CA TRP A 192 -12.51 22.08 6.57
C TRP A 192 -11.03 22.42 6.40
N ILE A 193 -10.63 22.91 5.23
CA ILE A 193 -9.22 23.18 4.92
C ILE A 193 -8.55 24.21 5.82
N PHE A 194 -9.31 25.15 6.40
CA PHE A 194 -8.78 26.18 7.30
C PHE A 194 -8.91 25.84 8.78
N VAL A 195 -9.40 24.64 9.13
CA VAL A 195 -9.62 24.27 10.53
C VAL A 195 -8.33 24.36 11.35
N LEU A 196 -7.24 23.76 10.88
CA LEU A 196 -5.97 23.77 11.62
C LEU A 196 -5.37 25.18 11.75
N PRO A 197 -5.32 26.00 10.68
CA PRO A 197 -4.99 27.42 10.83
C PRO A 197 -5.83 28.15 11.88
N ILE A 198 -7.15 27.93 11.92
CA ILE A 198 -8.02 28.59 12.91
C ILE A 198 -7.73 28.10 14.33
N VAL A 199 -7.58 26.80 14.54
CA VAL A 199 -7.27 26.22 15.86
C VAL A 199 -5.95 26.76 16.39
N VAL A 200 -4.92 26.83 15.53
CA VAL A 200 -3.56 27.20 15.95
C VAL A 200 -3.38 28.71 16.07
N LEU A 201 -3.94 29.49 15.14
CA LEU A 201 -3.75 30.95 15.09
C LEU A 201 -4.74 31.70 15.99
N GLU A 202 -5.98 31.22 16.11
CA GLU A 202 -7.03 31.88 16.92
C GLU A 202 -7.30 31.18 18.25
N GLN A 203 -6.66 30.04 18.51
CA GLN A 203 -6.83 29.25 19.75
C GLN A 203 -8.29 28.83 20.01
N LYS A 204 -9.06 28.56 18.95
CA LYS A 204 -10.48 28.18 19.04
C LYS A 204 -10.67 26.67 19.05
N PRO A 205 -11.69 26.15 19.76
CA PRO A 205 -12.05 24.73 19.72
C PRO A 205 -12.40 24.27 18.29
N PHE A 206 -12.12 22.99 17.99
CA PHE A 206 -12.30 22.42 16.64
C PHE A 206 -13.69 22.67 16.06
N ARG A 207 -14.78 22.52 16.83
CA ARG A 207 -16.14 22.74 16.32
C ARG A 207 -16.38 24.18 15.84
N VAL A 208 -15.82 25.16 16.54
CA VAL A 208 -15.91 26.57 16.17
C VAL A 208 -15.04 26.83 14.92
N ALA A 209 -13.84 26.25 14.89
CA ALA A 209 -12.95 26.31 13.74
C ALA A 209 -13.57 25.69 12.48
N ALA A 210 -14.21 24.52 12.60
CA ALA A 210 -14.90 23.83 11.50
C ALA A 210 -16.03 24.66 10.90
N ARG A 211 -16.85 25.30 11.74
CA ARG A 211 -17.91 26.21 11.28
C ARG A 211 -17.33 27.44 10.59
N LYS A 212 -16.34 28.09 11.21
CA LYS A 212 -15.68 29.28 10.61
C LYS A 212 -15.00 28.92 9.29
N SER A 213 -14.29 27.80 9.20
CA SER A 213 -13.71 27.28 7.95
C SER A 213 -14.79 27.07 6.88
N ALA A 214 -15.89 26.39 7.23
CA ALA A 214 -16.96 26.12 6.28
C ALA A 214 -17.60 27.39 5.72
N THR A 215 -17.74 28.44 6.52
CA THR A 215 -18.22 29.77 6.08
C THR A 215 -17.22 30.46 5.17
N LEU A 216 -15.94 30.53 5.57
CA LEU A 216 -14.86 31.16 4.79
C LEU A 216 -14.65 30.51 3.42
N VAL A 217 -14.84 29.18 3.34
CA VAL A 217 -14.75 28.41 2.10
C VAL A 217 -16.01 28.61 1.25
N LYS A 218 -17.22 28.64 1.84
CA LYS A 218 -18.49 28.85 1.11
C LYS A 218 -18.44 30.09 0.22
N GLU A 219 -17.92 31.19 0.74
CA GLU A 219 -17.81 32.48 0.03
C GLU A 219 -16.76 32.49 -1.09
N SER A 220 -15.91 31.46 -1.17
CA SER A 220 -14.77 31.44 -2.10
C SER A 220 -14.47 30.05 -2.65
N PHE A 221 -15.48 29.20 -2.71
CA PHE A 221 -15.34 27.76 -2.94
C PHE A 221 -14.46 27.47 -4.17
N PHE A 222 -14.81 28.05 -5.31
CA PHE A 222 -14.07 27.88 -6.56
C PHE A 222 -12.64 28.42 -6.48
N LYS A 223 -12.40 29.52 -5.77
CA LYS A 223 -11.04 30.08 -5.62
C LYS A 223 -10.13 29.13 -4.83
N VAL A 224 -10.66 28.54 -3.76
CA VAL A 224 -9.92 27.56 -2.95
C VAL A 224 -9.74 26.26 -3.74
N LEU A 225 -10.78 25.78 -4.43
CA LEU A 225 -10.70 24.58 -5.27
C LEU A 225 -9.65 24.72 -6.39
N PHE A 226 -9.72 25.77 -7.20
CA PHE A 226 -8.75 25.98 -8.28
C PHE A 226 -7.34 26.22 -7.77
N PHE A 227 -7.19 26.87 -6.61
CA PHE A 227 -5.89 26.97 -5.95
C PHE A 227 -5.33 25.58 -5.62
N LEU A 228 -6.12 24.70 -5.01
CA LEU A 228 -5.66 23.35 -4.64
C LEU A 228 -5.34 22.51 -5.86
N VAL A 229 -6.24 22.48 -6.84
CA VAL A 229 -6.05 21.74 -8.08
C VAL A 229 -4.79 22.25 -8.79
N GLY A 230 -4.64 23.58 -8.93
CA GLY A 230 -3.45 24.18 -9.53
C GLY A 230 -2.17 23.91 -8.73
N PHE A 231 -2.24 23.89 -7.41
CA PHE A 231 -1.13 23.56 -6.52
C PHE A 231 -0.64 22.11 -6.74
N PHE A 232 -1.55 21.13 -6.70
CA PHE A 232 -1.20 19.74 -6.91
C PHE A 232 -0.74 19.46 -8.35
N ILE A 233 -1.36 20.08 -9.36
CA ILE A 233 -0.88 20.01 -10.75
C ILE A 233 0.53 20.56 -10.86
N SER A 234 0.82 21.71 -10.23
CA SER A 234 2.17 22.32 -10.28
C SER A 234 3.22 21.40 -9.66
N ILE A 235 2.90 20.74 -8.55
CA ILE A 235 3.79 19.75 -7.91
C ILE A 235 3.96 18.52 -8.79
N GLY A 236 2.87 18.03 -9.39
CA GLY A 236 2.90 16.91 -10.34
C GLY A 236 3.79 17.20 -11.54
N ILE A 237 3.71 18.41 -12.12
CA ILE A 237 4.59 18.83 -13.21
C ILE A 237 6.06 18.86 -12.76
N VAL A 238 6.37 19.45 -11.61
CA VAL A 238 7.75 19.49 -11.08
C VAL A 238 8.28 18.07 -10.84
N TYR A 239 7.45 17.18 -10.32
CA TYR A 239 7.77 15.77 -10.12
C TYR A 239 8.06 15.06 -11.45
N VAL A 240 7.18 15.18 -12.45
CA VAL A 240 7.36 14.55 -13.77
C VAL A 240 8.59 15.10 -14.49
N VAL A 241 8.87 16.40 -14.41
CA VAL A 241 10.09 16.99 -15.00
C VAL A 241 11.34 16.43 -14.33
N PHE A 242 11.36 16.35 -13.00
CA PHE A 242 12.51 15.82 -12.27
C PHE A 242 12.73 14.33 -12.56
N LEU A 243 11.64 13.55 -12.62
CA LEU A 243 11.65 12.15 -13.03
C LEU A 243 12.16 12.00 -14.47
N GLY A 244 11.68 12.83 -15.40
CA GLY A 244 12.10 12.81 -16.80
C GLY A 244 13.58 13.14 -16.99
N ILE A 245 14.10 14.17 -16.30
CA ILE A 245 15.53 14.51 -16.33
C ILE A 245 16.37 13.32 -15.82
N TYR A 246 15.95 12.68 -14.74
CA TYR A 246 16.66 11.54 -14.20
C TYR A 246 16.63 10.33 -15.14
N LEU A 247 15.46 9.98 -15.69
CA LEU A 247 15.33 8.90 -16.67
C LEU A 247 16.15 9.19 -17.94
N LEU A 248 16.24 10.45 -18.38
CA LEU A 248 17.13 10.86 -19.48
C LEU A 248 18.62 10.67 -19.13
N CYS A 249 19.04 11.06 -17.92
CA CYS A 249 20.41 10.83 -17.47
C CYS A 249 20.73 9.33 -17.41
N LEU A 250 19.81 8.51 -16.90
CA LEU A 250 19.96 7.06 -16.88
C LEU A 250 19.98 6.45 -18.27
N TRP A 251 19.08 6.87 -19.15
CA TRP A 251 19.07 6.42 -20.53
C TRP A 251 20.39 6.77 -21.23
N GLY A 252 20.92 7.97 -21.00
CA GLY A 252 22.25 8.35 -21.50
C GLY A 252 23.39 7.49 -20.94
N VAL A 253 23.35 7.15 -19.65
CA VAL A 253 24.30 6.20 -19.05
C VAL A 253 24.11 4.80 -19.63
N TYR A 254 22.88 4.35 -19.80
CA TYR A 254 22.52 3.05 -20.36
C TYR A 254 23.01 2.92 -21.81
N GLU A 255 22.72 3.88 -22.68
CA GLU A 255 23.23 3.87 -24.06
C GLU A 255 24.76 3.94 -24.10
N PHE A 256 25.38 4.74 -23.22
CA PHE A 256 26.84 4.86 -23.17
C PHE A 256 27.53 3.59 -22.66
N THR A 257 26.92 2.90 -21.69
CA THR A 257 27.49 1.68 -21.09
C THR A 257 27.04 0.41 -21.80
N ASN A 258 26.03 0.49 -22.67
CA ASN A 258 25.31 -0.61 -23.33
C ASN A 258 25.20 -1.87 -22.44
N PRO A 259 24.63 -1.72 -21.23
CA PRO A 259 24.72 -2.72 -20.21
C PRO A 259 23.80 -3.89 -20.55
N LYS A 260 24.39 -5.03 -20.87
CA LYS A 260 23.69 -6.31 -20.85
C LYS A 260 23.89 -6.95 -19.48
N GLY A 261 23.02 -7.89 -19.14
CA GLY A 261 23.19 -8.72 -17.95
C GLY A 261 23.04 -7.95 -16.62
N THR A 262 23.89 -8.27 -15.64
CA THR A 262 23.88 -7.71 -14.27
C THR A 262 23.83 -6.17 -14.23
N PHE A 263 24.38 -5.52 -15.25
CA PHE A 263 24.45 -4.07 -15.38
C PHE A 263 23.09 -3.40 -15.71
N ALA A 264 22.11 -4.17 -16.20
CA ALA A 264 20.71 -3.74 -16.32
C ALA A 264 19.95 -3.80 -14.98
N LEU A 265 20.12 -4.88 -14.19
CA LEU A 265 19.60 -4.96 -12.81
C LEU A 265 20.16 -3.84 -11.92
N LEU A 266 21.41 -3.47 -12.16
CA LEU A 266 22.08 -2.33 -11.53
C LEU A 266 21.39 -1.00 -11.83
N ALA A 267 21.01 -0.78 -13.09
CA ALA A 267 20.25 0.38 -13.50
C ALA A 267 18.84 0.37 -12.85
N GLU A 268 18.15 -0.76 -12.84
CA GLU A 268 16.80 -0.90 -12.26
C GLU A 268 16.76 -0.66 -10.74
N SER A 269 17.70 -1.24 -9.99
CA SER A 269 17.80 -1.02 -8.54
C SER A 269 18.17 0.43 -8.21
N THR A 270 19.05 1.04 -9.01
CA THR A 270 19.39 2.47 -8.88
C THR A 270 18.18 3.35 -9.18
N ILE A 271 17.37 3.02 -10.20
CA ILE A 271 16.10 3.68 -10.52
C ILE A 271 15.16 3.62 -9.31
N SER A 272 14.97 2.44 -8.74
CA SER A 272 14.04 2.24 -7.62
C SER A 272 14.46 3.02 -6.37
N VAL A 273 15.74 3.00 -6.01
CA VAL A 273 16.29 3.76 -4.88
C VAL A 273 16.16 5.27 -5.13
N PHE A 274 16.44 5.72 -6.35
CA PHE A 274 16.27 7.13 -6.70
C PHE A 274 14.81 7.56 -6.67
N LEU A 275 13.90 6.78 -7.24
CA LEU A 275 12.46 7.06 -7.25
C LEU A 275 11.96 7.18 -5.81
N THR A 276 12.29 6.21 -4.98
CA THR A 276 11.91 6.16 -3.56
C THR A 276 12.49 7.35 -2.78
N SER A 277 13.79 7.62 -2.92
CA SER A 277 14.44 8.75 -2.23
C SER A 277 13.92 10.11 -2.72
N THR A 278 13.62 10.23 -4.01
CA THR A 278 12.99 11.42 -4.61
C THR A 278 11.60 11.63 -4.03
N LEU A 279 10.75 10.60 -4.00
CA LEU A 279 9.42 10.67 -3.38
C LEU A 279 9.50 11.13 -1.93
N TYR A 280 10.43 10.55 -1.16
CA TYR A 280 10.68 11.00 0.22
C TYR A 280 11.11 12.46 0.29
N LEU A 281 12.06 12.91 -0.53
CA LEU A 281 12.51 14.30 -0.56
C LEU A 281 11.41 15.27 -0.96
N PHE A 282 10.57 14.91 -1.94
CA PHE A 282 9.38 15.67 -2.27
C PHE A 282 8.45 15.76 -1.05
N SER A 283 8.22 14.67 -0.30
CA SER A 283 7.41 14.74 0.94
C SER A 283 7.95 15.74 1.97
N PHE A 284 9.27 15.96 2.06
CA PHE A 284 9.89 16.94 2.97
C PHE A 284 9.65 18.39 2.56
N ILE A 285 9.45 18.64 1.27
CA ILE A 285 9.29 19.99 0.72
C ILE A 285 7.81 20.34 0.60
N VAL A 286 7.01 19.39 0.14
CA VAL A 286 5.66 19.64 -0.29
C VAL A 286 4.73 19.88 0.90
N THR A 287 4.83 19.09 1.98
CA THR A 287 3.99 19.30 3.19
C THR A 287 4.19 20.70 3.79
N PRO A 288 5.43 21.17 4.08
CA PRO A 288 5.64 22.55 4.51
C PRO A 288 5.12 23.58 3.51
N PHE A 289 5.35 23.39 2.21
CA PHE A 289 4.90 24.33 1.19
C PHE A 289 3.37 24.42 1.14
N TYR A 290 2.68 23.28 1.21
CA TYR A 290 1.23 23.18 1.27
C TYR A 290 0.68 23.91 2.50
N ILE A 291 1.18 23.58 3.69
CA ILE A 291 0.73 24.21 4.94
C ILE A 291 0.97 25.72 4.92
N MET A 292 2.11 26.17 4.40
CA MET A 292 2.39 27.59 4.29
C MET A 292 1.47 28.30 3.30
N ALA A 293 1.12 27.67 2.19
CA ALA A 293 0.24 28.25 1.20
C ALA A 293 -1.22 28.32 1.70
N ILE A 294 -1.70 27.28 2.40
CA ILE A 294 -3.00 27.28 3.08
C ILE A 294 -3.06 28.33 4.18
N THR A 295 -2.02 28.41 5.02
CA THR A 295 -1.92 29.44 6.08
C THR A 295 -1.95 30.84 5.47
N ARG A 296 -1.30 31.05 4.33
CA ARG A 296 -1.34 32.33 3.62
C ARG A 296 -2.73 32.67 3.07
N LEU A 297 -3.40 31.71 2.43
CA LEU A 297 -4.77 31.90 1.95
C LEU A 297 -5.71 32.25 3.08
N TYR A 298 -5.53 31.59 4.23
CA TYR A 298 -6.25 31.88 5.45
C TYR A 298 -6.03 33.31 5.94
N LEU A 299 -4.77 33.74 6.06
CA LEU A 299 -4.40 35.09 6.53
C LEU A 299 -4.91 36.21 5.61
N GLN A 300 -5.25 35.94 4.35
CA GLN A 300 -5.89 36.91 3.46
C GLN A 300 -7.39 37.10 3.74
N LYS A 301 -8.01 36.15 4.44
CA LYS A 301 -9.44 36.11 4.71
C LYS A 301 -9.81 36.55 6.12
N VAL A 302 -8.83 36.70 7.01
CA VAL A 302 -9.05 36.93 8.43
C VAL A 302 -8.42 38.26 8.88
N PRO A 303 -9.11 39.05 9.74
CA PRO A 303 -8.55 40.24 10.38
C PRO A 303 -7.30 39.92 11.20
N VAL A 304 -6.44 40.92 11.45
CA VAL A 304 -5.18 40.68 12.19
C VAL A 304 -5.46 40.39 13.67
N GLU A 305 -6.53 41.00 14.16
CA GLU A 305 -7.00 41.02 15.55
C GLU A 305 -7.49 39.65 16.01
N ASP A 306 -7.90 38.80 15.08
CA ASP A 306 -8.32 37.42 15.35
C ASP A 306 -7.13 36.47 15.65
N VAL A 307 -5.88 36.89 15.39
CA VAL A 307 -4.69 36.05 15.58
C VAL A 307 -4.04 36.30 16.94
N LEU A 308 -4.04 35.29 17.81
CA LEU A 308 -3.65 35.37 19.22
C LEU A 308 -2.24 34.79 19.51
N LEU A 309 -1.34 34.81 18.53
CA LEU A 309 -0.06 34.08 18.60
C LEU A 309 1.13 34.88 19.14
N GLU A 310 1.03 36.20 19.26
CA GLU A 310 2.18 37.05 19.60
C GLU A 310 2.58 36.99 21.09
N GLU A 311 1.71 36.49 21.97
CA GLU A 311 1.98 36.35 23.39
C GLU A 311 2.94 35.20 23.71
N GLY A 312 4.10 35.53 24.29
CA GLY A 312 5.06 34.58 24.86
C GLY A 312 6.09 33.98 23.88
N LEU A 313 6.22 34.53 22.67
CA LEU A 313 7.22 34.11 21.69
C LEU A 313 8.25 35.22 21.43
N ASP A 314 9.53 34.92 21.67
CA ASP A 314 10.66 35.82 21.35
C ASP A 314 10.94 35.79 19.83
N TYR A 315 10.70 36.92 19.16
CA TYR A 315 10.91 37.08 17.73
C TYR A 315 11.71 38.35 17.41
N SER A 316 12.59 38.24 16.41
CA SER A 316 13.37 39.39 15.91
C SER A 316 12.98 39.75 14.48
N LYS A 317 12.88 41.06 14.21
CA LYS A 317 12.76 41.58 12.83
C LYS A 317 14.13 41.52 12.18
N THR A 318 14.23 40.87 11.03
CA THR A 318 15.50 40.78 10.29
C THR A 318 15.26 41.10 8.82
N LYS A 319 16.19 41.81 8.17
CA LYS A 319 16.23 41.86 6.71
C LYS A 319 16.49 40.44 6.20
N ALA A 320 15.80 40.03 5.15
CA ALA A 320 15.93 38.68 4.62
C ALA A 320 17.38 38.41 4.20
N ASP A 321 18.09 37.60 4.98
CA ASP A 321 19.42 37.12 4.59
C ASP A 321 19.30 36.36 3.27
N LYS A 322 20.29 36.49 2.39
CA LYS A 322 20.38 35.62 1.21
C LYS A 322 20.38 34.18 1.70
N CYS A 323 19.36 33.41 1.29
CA CYS A 323 19.21 32.02 1.69
C CYS A 323 20.51 31.25 1.39
N PHE A 324 21.03 30.50 2.37
CA PHE A 324 22.25 29.69 2.26
C PHE A 324 22.24 28.80 1.01
N PHE A 325 21.06 28.25 0.69
CA PHE A 325 20.81 27.46 -0.53
C PHE A 325 21.06 28.26 -1.81
N GLN A 326 20.78 29.55 -1.84
CA GLN A 326 21.01 30.39 -3.02
C GLN A 326 22.51 30.61 -3.29
N LYS A 327 23.33 30.59 -2.23
CA LYS A 327 24.80 30.71 -2.30
C LYS A 327 25.47 29.38 -2.66
N HIS A 328 24.91 28.25 -2.22
CA HIS A 328 25.53 26.92 -2.35
C HIS A 328 24.71 25.90 -3.15
N ARG A 329 23.67 26.32 -3.89
CA ARG A 329 22.77 25.45 -4.67
C ARG A 329 23.51 24.42 -5.51
N TRP A 330 24.57 24.82 -6.20
CA TRP A 330 25.36 23.94 -7.05
C TRP A 330 26.17 22.89 -6.26
N LYS A 331 26.61 23.23 -5.03
CA LYS A 331 27.30 22.29 -4.15
C LYS A 331 26.33 21.26 -3.56
N PHE A 332 25.10 21.66 -3.23
CA PHE A 332 24.05 20.72 -2.79
C PHE A 332 23.61 19.79 -3.90
N ILE A 333 23.40 20.32 -5.11
CA ILE A 333 23.10 19.51 -6.29
C ILE A 333 24.24 18.51 -6.54
N GLY A 334 25.49 18.96 -6.48
CA GLY A 334 26.66 18.10 -6.63
C GLY A 334 26.76 16.99 -5.57
N VAL A 335 26.60 17.33 -4.28
CA VAL A 335 26.64 16.33 -3.19
C VAL A 335 25.48 15.34 -3.28
N TYR A 336 24.29 15.80 -3.69
CA TYR A 336 23.13 14.92 -3.89
C TYR A 336 23.35 13.95 -5.06
N ILE A 337 23.87 14.45 -6.20
CA ILE A 337 24.21 13.63 -7.36
C ILE A 337 25.28 12.60 -6.99
N VAL A 338 26.38 13.03 -6.36
CA VAL A 338 27.46 12.11 -5.92
C VAL A 338 26.92 11.08 -4.93
N GLY A 339 26.12 11.49 -3.94
CA GLY A 339 25.52 10.59 -2.96
C GLY A 339 24.60 9.54 -3.57
N ILE A 340 23.82 9.90 -4.59
CA ILE A 340 23.00 8.95 -5.36
C ILE A 340 23.89 7.97 -6.12
N ILE A 341 24.91 8.47 -6.83
CA ILE A 341 25.80 7.62 -7.61
C ILE A 341 26.50 6.62 -6.68
N THR A 342 27.02 7.06 -5.53
CA THR A 342 27.69 6.18 -4.55
C THR A 342 26.71 5.18 -3.92
N ALA A 343 25.48 5.60 -3.57
CA ALA A 343 24.46 4.69 -3.05
C ALA A 343 24.03 3.65 -4.10
N GLY A 344 23.89 4.08 -5.36
CA GLY A 344 23.66 3.22 -6.51
C GLY A 344 24.76 2.17 -6.65
N MET A 345 26.03 2.58 -6.62
CA MET A 345 27.20 1.68 -6.66
C MET A 345 27.31 0.71 -5.47
N VAL A 346 26.83 1.07 -4.28
CA VAL A 346 26.81 0.17 -3.11
C VAL A 346 25.67 -0.84 -3.20
N VAL A 347 24.47 -0.40 -3.56
CA VAL A 347 23.32 -1.29 -3.78
C VAL A 347 23.64 -2.27 -4.91
N ALA A 348 24.25 -1.76 -5.96
CA ALA A 348 24.82 -2.50 -7.06
C ALA A 348 25.74 -3.64 -6.62
N PHE A 349 26.79 -3.30 -5.87
CA PHE A 349 27.73 -4.27 -5.34
C PHE A 349 27.02 -5.33 -4.48
N ILE A 350 26.04 -4.94 -3.66
CA ILE A 350 25.26 -5.87 -2.82
C ILE A 350 24.35 -6.78 -3.66
N VAL A 351 23.75 -6.27 -4.74
CA VAL A 351 22.88 -7.06 -5.63
C VAL A 351 23.70 -8.06 -6.43
N THR A 352 24.87 -7.67 -6.97
CA THR A 352 25.78 -8.58 -7.68
C THR A 352 26.33 -9.67 -6.76
N PHE A 353 26.59 -9.37 -5.49
CA PHE A 353 27.04 -10.36 -4.50
C PHE A 353 25.93 -11.32 -4.05
N ILE A 354 24.67 -11.00 -4.36
CA ILE A 354 23.49 -11.80 -4.06
C ILE A 354 22.85 -12.20 -5.40
N SER A 355 23.57 -12.97 -6.21
CA SER A 355 22.92 -13.71 -7.31
C SER A 355 22.01 -14.77 -6.68
N ASN A 356 20.74 -14.40 -6.46
CA ASN A 356 19.72 -15.38 -6.13
C ASN A 356 19.25 -15.96 -7.47
N SER A 357 19.41 -17.26 -7.67
CA SER A 357 18.54 -17.96 -8.60
C SER A 357 17.11 -17.80 -8.12
N TYR A 358 16.24 -17.23 -8.96
CA TYR A 358 14.84 -17.09 -8.61
C TYR A 358 14.12 -18.42 -8.84
N LYS A 359 13.24 -18.78 -7.91
CA LYS A 359 12.44 -19.99 -8.04
C LYS A 359 11.27 -19.71 -8.96
N GLU A 360 11.07 -20.56 -9.95
CA GLU A 360 9.87 -20.51 -10.80
C GLU A 360 8.61 -20.70 -9.92
N PRO A 361 7.71 -19.72 -9.87
CA PRO A 361 6.51 -19.81 -9.07
C PRO A 361 5.48 -20.70 -9.77
N ILE A 362 4.69 -21.39 -8.96
CA ILE A 362 3.53 -22.16 -9.42
C ILE A 362 2.47 -21.20 -9.96
N ILE A 363 1.94 -21.42 -11.15
CA ILE A 363 0.83 -20.64 -11.71
C ILE A 363 -0.50 -21.34 -11.44
N MET A 364 -1.39 -20.64 -10.76
CA MET A 364 -2.73 -21.10 -10.41
C MET A 364 -3.77 -20.25 -11.15
N ALA A 365 -4.60 -20.88 -11.97
CA ALA A 365 -5.68 -20.20 -12.68
C ALA A 365 -6.85 -19.94 -11.70
N HIS A 366 -7.16 -18.68 -11.43
CA HIS A 366 -8.14 -18.23 -10.44
C HIS A 366 -9.57 -18.58 -10.86
N ARG A 367 -10.30 -19.33 -10.02
CA ARG A 367 -11.64 -19.86 -10.32
C ARG A 367 -11.69 -20.67 -11.62
N GLY A 368 -10.60 -21.36 -11.96
CA GLY A 368 -10.33 -21.89 -13.30
C GLY A 368 -9.73 -20.81 -14.21
N TYR A 369 -10.08 -20.80 -15.50
CA TYR A 369 -9.66 -19.75 -16.43
C TYR A 369 -10.88 -19.00 -16.96
N ILE A 370 -11.19 -17.86 -16.32
CA ILE A 370 -12.44 -17.10 -16.55
C ILE A 370 -12.59 -16.54 -17.97
N SER A 371 -11.50 -16.42 -18.73
CA SER A 371 -11.53 -16.02 -20.14
C SER A 371 -12.02 -17.14 -21.08
N LYS A 372 -12.10 -18.39 -20.59
CA LYS A 372 -12.48 -19.58 -21.37
C LYS A 372 -13.77 -20.24 -20.87
N GLY A 373 -14.25 -19.90 -19.69
CA GLY A 373 -15.50 -20.38 -19.12
C GLY A 373 -15.99 -19.45 -18.03
N VAL A 374 -17.27 -19.56 -17.66
CA VAL A 374 -17.77 -18.86 -16.47
C VAL A 374 -16.99 -19.35 -15.24
N GLU A 375 -16.67 -18.45 -14.31
CA GLU A 375 -15.90 -18.82 -13.11
C GLU A 375 -16.43 -20.08 -12.41
N ASN A 376 -15.53 -20.93 -11.93
CA ASN A 376 -15.84 -22.16 -11.18
C ASN A 376 -16.60 -23.26 -11.97
N THR A 377 -16.70 -23.17 -13.30
CA THR A 377 -17.31 -24.24 -14.12
C THR A 377 -16.27 -25.23 -14.70
N LYS A 378 -16.76 -26.36 -15.23
CA LYS A 378 -15.93 -27.34 -15.94
C LYS A 378 -15.20 -26.72 -17.13
N GLU A 379 -15.84 -25.81 -17.84
CA GLU A 379 -15.26 -25.11 -19.00
C GLU A 379 -14.09 -24.22 -18.56
N ALA A 380 -14.22 -23.50 -17.44
CA ALA A 380 -13.12 -22.71 -16.89
C ALA A 380 -11.95 -23.59 -16.43
N VAL A 381 -12.22 -24.73 -15.78
CA VAL A 381 -11.18 -25.69 -15.39
C VAL A 381 -10.51 -26.34 -16.60
N GLN A 382 -11.28 -26.67 -17.64
CA GLN A 382 -10.72 -27.16 -18.90
C GLN A 382 -9.83 -26.10 -19.57
N GLY A 383 -10.26 -24.84 -19.56
CA GLY A 383 -9.42 -23.72 -20.02
C GLY A 383 -8.09 -23.63 -19.27
N ALA A 384 -8.08 -23.85 -17.95
CA ALA A 384 -6.85 -23.87 -17.16
C ALA A 384 -5.91 -25.04 -17.53
N ILE A 385 -6.47 -26.21 -17.84
CA ILE A 385 -5.72 -27.36 -18.37
C ILE A 385 -5.07 -27.00 -19.71
N ASP A 386 -5.84 -26.41 -20.62
CA ASP A 386 -5.39 -26.05 -21.97
C ASP A 386 -4.30 -24.97 -21.91
N ALA A 387 -4.41 -24.03 -20.96
CA ALA A 387 -3.42 -23.01 -20.65
C ALA A 387 -2.17 -23.54 -19.92
N LYS A 388 -2.13 -24.85 -19.59
CA LYS A 388 -1.04 -25.50 -18.84
C LYS A 388 -0.73 -24.81 -17.52
N ALA A 389 -1.76 -24.33 -16.82
CA ALA A 389 -1.61 -23.89 -15.44
C ALA A 389 -1.21 -25.08 -14.55
N ASP A 390 -0.44 -24.82 -13.50
CA ASP A 390 -0.03 -25.87 -12.55
C ASP A 390 -1.20 -26.32 -11.68
N TYR A 391 -2.09 -25.38 -11.33
CA TYR A 391 -3.32 -25.60 -10.58
C TYR A 391 -4.49 -24.84 -11.23
N ALA A 392 -5.70 -25.37 -11.08
CA ALA A 392 -6.91 -24.57 -11.09
C ALA A 392 -7.31 -24.29 -9.64
N GLU A 393 -7.49 -23.02 -9.30
CA GLU A 393 -8.08 -22.60 -8.04
C GLU A 393 -9.61 -22.62 -8.20
N ILE A 394 -10.32 -23.15 -7.20
CA ILE A 394 -11.79 -23.28 -7.23
C ILE A 394 -12.40 -23.02 -5.86
N ASP A 395 -13.61 -22.49 -5.84
CA ASP A 395 -14.38 -22.20 -4.63
C ASP A 395 -15.42 -23.28 -4.35
N VAL A 396 -15.53 -23.73 -3.11
CA VAL A 396 -16.50 -24.75 -2.70
C VAL A 396 -17.40 -24.24 -1.56
N LEU A 397 -18.71 -24.38 -1.77
CA LEU A 397 -19.75 -24.12 -0.79
C LEU A 397 -20.64 -25.37 -0.61
N GLN A 398 -21.16 -25.56 0.61
CA GLN A 398 -22.12 -26.62 0.89
C GLN A 398 -23.53 -26.20 0.47
N THR A 399 -24.27 -27.12 -0.15
CA THR A 399 -25.68 -26.95 -0.53
C THR A 399 -26.62 -27.37 0.60
N LYS A 400 -27.93 -27.11 0.45
CA LYS A 400 -28.95 -27.50 1.42
C LYS A 400 -28.96 -29.00 1.73
N ASP A 401 -28.74 -29.84 0.72
CA ASP A 401 -28.68 -31.30 0.79
C ASP A 401 -27.29 -31.84 1.19
N GLY A 402 -26.34 -30.96 1.52
CA GLY A 402 -25.01 -31.35 2.01
C GLY A 402 -24.02 -31.73 0.91
N GLU A 403 -24.38 -31.53 -0.35
CA GLU A 403 -23.47 -31.66 -1.50
C GLU A 403 -22.51 -30.46 -1.58
N LEU A 404 -21.43 -30.63 -2.34
CA LEU A 404 -20.36 -29.64 -2.46
C LEU A 404 -20.43 -28.98 -3.83
N ALA A 405 -21.06 -27.81 -3.91
CA ALA A 405 -21.16 -27.01 -5.13
C ALA A 405 -19.89 -26.19 -5.33
N VAL A 406 -19.39 -26.17 -6.58
CA VAL A 406 -18.22 -25.38 -6.97
C VAL A 406 -18.71 -24.02 -7.45
N ILE A 407 -18.67 -23.03 -6.56
CA ILE A 407 -19.14 -21.67 -6.78
C ILE A 407 -18.63 -20.71 -5.70
N HIS A 408 -18.31 -19.47 -6.09
CA HIS A 408 -17.76 -18.45 -5.22
C HIS A 408 -18.80 -17.75 -4.32
N ASP A 409 -19.88 -17.25 -4.94
CA ASP A 409 -20.79 -16.31 -4.28
C ASP A 409 -21.80 -17.06 -3.39
N LEU A 410 -22.02 -16.55 -2.18
CA LEU A 410 -23.11 -17.04 -1.31
C LEU A 410 -24.51 -16.82 -1.92
N LYS A 411 -24.64 -15.82 -2.81
CA LYS A 411 -25.87 -15.43 -3.51
C LYS A 411 -25.68 -15.52 -5.02
N LEU A 412 -26.67 -16.05 -5.73
CA LEU A 412 -26.56 -16.31 -7.18
C LEU A 412 -27.02 -15.15 -8.07
N LYS A 413 -27.13 -13.93 -7.50
CA LYS A 413 -27.65 -12.77 -8.23
C LYS A 413 -26.71 -12.32 -9.35
N ARG A 414 -25.40 -12.40 -9.13
CA ARG A 414 -24.39 -11.93 -10.09
C ARG A 414 -24.29 -12.86 -11.30
N LEU A 415 -24.08 -14.16 -11.06
CA LEU A 415 -23.83 -15.12 -12.12
C LEU A 415 -25.09 -15.74 -12.73
N ALA A 416 -26.17 -15.93 -11.96
CA ALA A 416 -27.39 -16.58 -12.46
C ALA A 416 -28.61 -15.64 -12.55
N ASN A 417 -28.43 -14.36 -12.23
CA ASN A 417 -29.52 -13.38 -12.09
C ASN A 417 -30.63 -13.80 -11.09
N ALA A 418 -30.34 -14.76 -10.20
CA ALA A 418 -31.30 -15.35 -9.27
C ALA A 418 -31.09 -14.81 -7.84
N ASN A 419 -32.14 -14.32 -7.18
CA ASN A 419 -32.04 -13.78 -5.82
C ASN A 419 -32.22 -14.87 -4.76
N VAL A 420 -31.32 -15.86 -4.77
CA VAL A 420 -31.33 -17.04 -3.90
C VAL A 420 -29.94 -17.28 -3.31
N HIS A 421 -29.87 -17.94 -2.16
CA HIS A 421 -28.62 -18.39 -1.56
C HIS A 421 -28.30 -19.84 -1.94
N VAL A 422 -27.00 -20.16 -2.05
CA VAL A 422 -26.54 -21.54 -2.29
C VAL A 422 -26.98 -22.49 -1.18
N SER A 423 -26.97 -22.02 0.07
CA SER A 423 -27.39 -22.78 1.26
C SER A 423 -28.88 -23.15 1.28
N ASP A 424 -29.70 -22.48 0.46
CA ASP A 424 -31.16 -22.66 0.45
C ASP A 424 -31.63 -23.64 -0.63
N LEU A 425 -30.72 -24.07 -1.52
CA LEU A 425 -31.01 -24.91 -2.67
C LEU A 425 -30.26 -26.23 -2.59
N THR A 426 -30.89 -27.28 -3.10
CA THR A 426 -30.25 -28.58 -3.36
C THR A 426 -29.35 -28.51 -4.59
N MET A 427 -28.42 -29.44 -4.74
CA MET A 427 -27.57 -29.48 -5.93
C MET A 427 -28.38 -29.66 -7.22
N ALA A 428 -29.48 -30.41 -7.16
CA ALA A 428 -30.38 -30.61 -8.30
C ALA A 428 -31.07 -29.31 -8.74
N GLU A 429 -31.49 -28.46 -7.79
CA GLU A 429 -32.05 -27.13 -8.06
C GLU A 429 -30.99 -26.17 -8.60
N LEU A 430 -29.78 -26.19 -8.02
CA LEU A 430 -28.66 -25.35 -8.48
C LEU A 430 -28.28 -25.63 -9.93
N ARG A 431 -28.32 -26.89 -10.37
CA ARG A 431 -28.05 -27.27 -11.76
C ARG A 431 -29.04 -26.71 -12.78
N GLN A 432 -30.24 -26.31 -12.37
CA GLN A 432 -31.22 -25.69 -13.26
C GLN A 432 -30.88 -24.22 -13.57
N LEU A 433 -29.96 -23.62 -12.81
CA LEU A 433 -29.55 -22.24 -12.99
C LEU A 433 -28.41 -22.16 -14.02
N THR A 434 -28.62 -21.37 -15.07
CA THR A 434 -27.57 -21.02 -16.02
C THR A 434 -26.70 -19.91 -15.41
N LEU A 435 -25.41 -20.18 -15.28
CA LEU A 435 -24.43 -19.15 -14.97
C LEU A 435 -24.08 -18.39 -16.24
N SER A 436 -23.84 -17.09 -16.14
CA SER A 436 -23.47 -16.21 -17.24
C SER A 436 -22.45 -15.17 -16.80
N GLN A 437 -21.41 -15.00 -17.60
CA GLN A 437 -20.33 -14.04 -17.37
C GLN A 437 -19.68 -13.71 -18.72
N ASP A 438 -19.51 -12.43 -19.04
CA ASP A 438 -18.78 -11.96 -20.24
C ASP A 438 -19.18 -12.63 -21.57
N GLY A 439 -20.48 -12.94 -21.72
CA GLY A 439 -21.04 -13.61 -22.90
C GLY A 439 -20.88 -15.13 -22.91
N LEU A 440 -20.20 -15.70 -21.92
CA LEU A 440 -20.10 -17.14 -21.68
C LEU A 440 -21.27 -17.63 -20.83
N SER A 441 -21.57 -18.93 -20.95
CA SER A 441 -22.58 -19.60 -20.14
C SER A 441 -22.06 -20.93 -19.62
N GLY A 442 -22.55 -21.36 -18.46
CA GLY A 442 -22.17 -22.63 -17.85
C GLY A 442 -23.16 -23.07 -16.78
N GLN A 443 -22.86 -24.19 -16.13
CA GLN A 443 -23.68 -24.75 -15.06
C GLN A 443 -22.83 -25.00 -13.81
N ILE A 444 -23.49 -24.89 -12.65
CA ILE A 444 -22.87 -25.22 -11.36
C ILE A 444 -22.53 -26.71 -11.34
N SER A 445 -21.27 -27.02 -11.05
CA SER A 445 -20.75 -28.39 -10.93
C SER A 445 -20.54 -28.78 -9.48
N THR A 446 -20.54 -30.08 -9.19
CA THR A 446 -20.10 -30.59 -7.89
C THR A 446 -18.58 -30.70 -7.83
N LEU A 447 -18.02 -30.71 -6.62
CA LEU A 447 -16.59 -30.92 -6.42
C LEU A 447 -16.12 -32.28 -6.99
N ASP A 448 -16.92 -33.33 -6.84
CA ASP A 448 -16.65 -34.66 -7.39
C ASP A 448 -16.46 -34.61 -8.92
N GLU A 449 -17.34 -33.90 -9.62
CA GLU A 449 -17.25 -33.77 -11.07
C GLU A 449 -16.03 -32.96 -11.53
N ILE A 450 -15.66 -31.91 -10.78
CA ILE A 450 -14.46 -31.12 -11.09
C ILE A 450 -13.20 -31.95 -10.82
N ILE A 451 -13.15 -32.72 -9.73
CA ILE A 451 -12.03 -33.64 -9.45
C ILE A 451 -11.89 -34.67 -10.57
N LYS A 452 -13.00 -35.28 -11.03
CA LYS A 452 -12.98 -36.23 -12.15
C LYS A 452 -12.46 -35.61 -13.45
N LEU A 453 -12.79 -34.34 -13.72
CA LEU A 453 -12.24 -33.62 -14.86
C LEU A 453 -10.73 -33.38 -14.71
N ALA A 454 -10.29 -32.98 -13.52
CA ALA A 454 -8.93 -32.58 -13.21
C ALA A 454 -7.95 -33.75 -13.05
N ASN A 455 -8.42 -34.93 -12.64
CA ASN A 455 -7.58 -36.07 -12.26
C ASN A 455 -6.59 -36.46 -13.36
N GLY A 456 -5.28 -36.42 -13.03
CA GLY A 456 -4.19 -36.71 -13.96
C GLY A 456 -3.91 -35.62 -15.01
N LYS A 457 -4.63 -34.49 -14.98
CA LYS A 457 -4.49 -33.39 -15.95
C LYS A 457 -4.04 -32.08 -15.32
N ILE A 458 -4.58 -31.74 -14.14
CA ILE A 458 -4.24 -30.52 -13.40
C ILE A 458 -4.45 -30.72 -11.90
N LYS A 459 -3.70 -30.02 -11.07
CA LYS A 459 -3.92 -30.01 -9.62
C LYS A 459 -5.01 -29.01 -9.23
N LEU A 460 -5.62 -29.17 -8.06
CA LEU A 460 -6.63 -28.22 -7.57
C LEU A 460 -6.18 -27.50 -6.31
N ASN A 461 -6.36 -26.18 -6.28
CA ASN A 461 -6.31 -25.38 -5.07
C ASN A 461 -7.76 -25.11 -4.65
N ILE A 462 -8.25 -25.85 -3.66
CA ILE A 462 -9.66 -25.86 -3.28
C ILE A 462 -9.88 -24.85 -2.15
N GLU A 463 -10.45 -23.69 -2.47
CA GLU A 463 -10.91 -22.73 -1.46
C GLU A 463 -12.24 -23.18 -0.85
N VAL A 464 -12.21 -23.51 0.45
CA VAL A 464 -13.42 -23.88 1.19
C VAL A 464 -13.98 -22.69 1.95
N LYS A 465 -15.27 -22.40 1.69
CA LYS A 465 -15.99 -21.23 2.21
C LYS A 465 -17.13 -21.62 3.14
N LEU A 466 -17.52 -20.69 4.01
CA LEU A 466 -18.63 -20.86 4.94
C LEU A 466 -19.75 -19.83 4.68
N HIS A 467 -20.98 -20.31 4.69
CA HIS A 467 -22.23 -19.58 4.86
C HIS A 467 -22.79 -19.68 6.30
N GLY A 468 -22.22 -20.53 7.16
CA GLY A 468 -22.53 -20.62 8.60
C GLY A 468 -23.63 -21.62 8.97
N GLY A 469 -24.10 -22.42 8.01
CA GLY A 469 -25.13 -23.46 8.19
C GLY A 469 -24.62 -24.87 7.88
N GLU A 470 -23.31 -25.04 7.79
CA GLU A 470 -22.65 -26.26 7.33
C GLU A 470 -22.88 -27.43 8.29
N LYS A 471 -23.00 -28.64 7.72
CA LYS A 471 -23.07 -29.90 8.45
C LYS A 471 -22.04 -30.87 7.90
N ASP A 472 -21.16 -31.34 8.79
CA ASP A 472 -20.13 -32.34 8.46
C ASP A 472 -19.24 -31.96 7.26
N PHE A 473 -19.07 -30.64 7.02
CA PHE A 473 -18.48 -30.11 5.79
C PHE A 473 -17.02 -30.54 5.58
N VAL A 474 -16.19 -30.47 6.62
CA VAL A 474 -14.78 -30.91 6.56
C VAL A 474 -14.68 -32.38 6.16
N ASN A 475 -15.48 -33.25 6.77
CA ASN A 475 -15.47 -34.68 6.48
C ASN A 475 -16.01 -34.97 5.07
N LYS A 476 -17.06 -34.27 4.62
CA LYS A 476 -17.57 -34.41 3.25
C LYS A 476 -16.51 -34.03 2.22
N VAL A 477 -15.81 -32.90 2.40
CA VAL A 477 -14.70 -32.49 1.50
C VAL A 477 -13.60 -33.54 1.48
N LEU A 478 -13.10 -33.96 2.65
CA LEU A 478 -12.05 -34.98 2.75
C LEU A 478 -12.47 -36.32 2.14
N LYS A 479 -13.73 -36.73 2.35
CA LYS A 479 -14.30 -37.95 1.76
C LYS A 479 -14.34 -37.86 0.24
N THR A 480 -14.84 -36.76 -0.33
CA THR A 480 -14.89 -36.57 -1.78
C THR A 480 -13.50 -36.60 -2.42
N ILE A 481 -12.49 -36.00 -1.76
CA ILE A 481 -11.09 -36.07 -2.23
C ILE A 481 -10.57 -37.52 -2.17
N LYS A 482 -10.79 -38.21 -1.05
CA LYS A 482 -10.32 -39.58 -0.82
C LYS A 482 -10.97 -40.60 -1.76
N ASP A 483 -12.29 -40.51 -1.96
CA ASP A 483 -13.03 -41.40 -2.85
C ASP A 483 -12.57 -41.31 -4.31
N ASN A 484 -11.94 -40.19 -4.68
CA ASN A 484 -11.35 -39.95 -6.00
C ASN A 484 -9.81 -40.13 -6.03
N GLU A 485 -9.19 -40.58 -4.92
CA GLU A 485 -7.74 -40.75 -4.77
C GLU A 485 -6.93 -39.49 -5.13
N PHE A 486 -7.47 -38.32 -4.79
CA PHE A 486 -6.98 -37.02 -5.26
C PHE A 486 -6.13 -36.25 -4.24
N GLU A 487 -5.77 -36.85 -3.10
CA GLU A 487 -5.07 -36.20 -1.98
C GLU A 487 -3.71 -35.61 -2.37
N LYS A 488 -2.99 -36.24 -3.31
CA LYS A 488 -1.66 -35.78 -3.78
C LYS A 488 -1.74 -34.73 -4.89
N GLN A 489 -2.92 -34.50 -5.43
CA GLN A 489 -3.18 -33.59 -6.55
C GLN A 489 -4.02 -32.38 -6.12
N CYS A 490 -4.25 -32.19 -4.81
CA CYS A 490 -4.92 -31.00 -4.30
C CYS A 490 -4.22 -30.40 -3.09
N VAL A 491 -4.52 -29.13 -2.89
CA VAL A 491 -4.32 -28.40 -1.63
C VAL A 491 -5.63 -27.75 -1.26
N ILE A 492 -5.85 -27.52 0.03
CA ILE A 492 -7.04 -26.81 0.54
C ILE A 492 -6.59 -25.43 1.01
N GLN A 493 -7.35 -24.39 0.75
CA GLN A 493 -7.14 -23.06 1.30
C GLN A 493 -8.43 -22.52 1.91
N THR A 494 -8.32 -21.61 2.88
CA THR A 494 -9.51 -20.97 3.47
C THR A 494 -9.17 -19.65 4.14
N LEU A 495 -10.17 -18.77 4.19
CA LEU A 495 -10.16 -17.51 4.92
C LEU A 495 -10.43 -17.70 6.43
N HIS A 496 -10.93 -18.87 6.85
CA HIS A 496 -11.36 -19.14 8.22
C HIS A 496 -10.35 -20.00 8.99
N TYR A 497 -9.60 -19.39 9.92
CA TYR A 497 -8.56 -20.08 10.70
C TYR A 497 -9.05 -21.31 11.50
N PRO A 498 -10.27 -21.32 12.09
CA PRO A 498 -10.79 -22.52 12.76
C PRO A 498 -10.86 -23.75 11.84
N LEU A 499 -11.29 -23.59 10.59
CA LEU A 499 -11.36 -24.70 9.63
C LEU A 499 -9.99 -25.33 9.38
N ILE A 500 -8.91 -24.53 9.36
CA ILE A 500 -7.55 -25.07 9.22
C ILE A 500 -7.27 -26.08 10.33
N LYS A 501 -7.61 -25.75 11.58
CA LYS A 501 -7.40 -26.67 12.71
C LYS A 501 -8.27 -27.92 12.59
N GLU A 502 -9.49 -27.79 12.07
CA GLU A 502 -10.41 -28.92 11.86
C GLU A 502 -9.90 -29.86 10.77
N PHE A 503 -9.52 -29.34 9.60
CA PHE A 503 -8.91 -30.15 8.54
C PHE A 503 -7.63 -30.84 9.02
N LYS A 504 -6.73 -30.12 9.70
CA LYS A 504 -5.48 -30.73 10.24
C LYS A 504 -5.73 -31.78 11.33
N ARG A 505 -6.84 -31.70 12.06
CA ARG A 505 -7.25 -32.74 13.03
C ARG A 505 -7.83 -33.97 12.33
N ALA A 506 -8.66 -33.76 11.30
CA ALA A 506 -9.31 -34.83 10.57
C ALA A 506 -8.35 -35.57 9.63
N ASN A 507 -7.43 -34.87 8.99
CA ASN A 507 -6.38 -35.42 8.15
C ASN A 507 -5.09 -34.58 8.29
N PRO A 508 -4.08 -35.04 9.05
CA PRO A 508 -2.83 -34.32 9.22
C PRO A 508 -1.96 -34.19 7.96
N ASP A 509 -2.16 -35.08 6.97
CA ASP A 509 -1.33 -35.15 5.77
C ASP A 509 -1.80 -34.20 4.67
N ILE A 510 -3.11 -33.91 4.60
CA ILE A 510 -3.66 -32.94 3.65
C ILE A 510 -3.04 -31.56 3.89
N LYS A 511 -2.62 -30.89 2.82
CA LYS A 511 -2.03 -29.55 2.90
C LYS A 511 -3.12 -28.51 2.98
N VAL A 512 -3.08 -27.68 4.02
CA VAL A 512 -4.07 -26.64 4.26
C VAL A 512 -3.40 -25.28 4.42
N GLY A 513 -3.80 -24.34 3.58
CA GLY A 513 -3.29 -22.97 3.55
C GLY A 513 -4.22 -21.97 4.22
N TYR A 514 -3.61 -20.89 4.74
CA TYR A 514 -4.37 -19.76 5.26
C TYR A 514 -4.33 -18.59 4.29
N ILE A 515 -5.51 -18.17 3.82
CA ILE A 515 -5.65 -16.97 3.01
C ILE A 515 -5.54 -15.75 3.93
N LEU A 516 -4.73 -14.77 3.56
CA LEU A 516 -4.42 -13.55 4.32
C LEU A 516 -4.84 -12.34 3.49
N TYR A 517 -5.99 -11.75 3.79
CA TYR A 517 -6.44 -10.49 3.16
C TYR A 517 -6.37 -9.29 4.09
N ALA A 518 -6.07 -9.48 5.37
CA ALA A 518 -5.74 -8.43 6.30
C ALA A 518 -4.88 -9.04 7.40
N SER A 519 -3.62 -8.64 7.51
CA SER A 519 -2.74 -9.26 8.51
C SER A 519 -1.57 -8.37 8.92
N ARG A 520 -1.40 -8.26 10.23
CA ARG A 520 -0.14 -7.87 10.87
C ARG A 520 0.45 -9.08 11.61
N ALA A 521 0.19 -10.28 11.10
CA ALA A 521 0.44 -11.54 11.79
C ALA A 521 1.92 -11.78 11.99
N ASN A 522 2.23 -12.33 13.16
CA ASN A 522 3.44 -13.09 13.34
C ASN A 522 3.13 -14.51 12.84
N LEU A 523 3.58 -14.83 11.61
CA LEU A 523 3.30 -16.12 10.96
C LEU A 523 3.70 -17.34 11.82
N LYS A 524 4.58 -17.17 12.82
CA LYS A 524 4.97 -18.23 13.77
C LYS A 524 3.78 -18.88 14.48
N ASN A 525 2.70 -18.13 14.71
CA ASN A 525 1.55 -18.61 15.47
C ASN A 525 0.44 -19.23 14.59
N VAL A 526 0.62 -19.23 13.26
CA VAL A 526 -0.37 -19.75 12.31
C VAL A 526 -0.03 -21.21 11.97
N LYS A 527 -0.94 -22.14 12.31
CA LYS A 527 -0.77 -23.59 12.10
C LYS A 527 -1.12 -24.08 10.67
N ALA A 528 -0.97 -23.24 9.66
CA ALA A 528 -1.19 -23.62 8.25
C ALA A 528 0.08 -24.23 7.63
N ASP A 529 -0.06 -25.03 6.58
CA ASP A 529 1.07 -25.60 5.82
C ASP A 529 1.66 -24.58 4.84
N PHE A 530 0.85 -23.65 4.34
CA PHE A 530 1.24 -22.57 3.44
C PHE A 530 0.38 -21.32 3.68
N TYR A 531 0.76 -20.20 3.06
CA TYR A 531 0.07 -18.92 3.17
C TYR A 531 -0.34 -18.41 1.80
N VAL A 532 -1.48 -17.72 1.71
CA VAL A 532 -2.00 -17.18 0.46
C VAL A 532 -2.32 -15.71 0.69
N ALA A 533 -1.38 -14.82 0.39
CA ALA A 533 -1.46 -13.41 0.71
C ALA A 533 -2.16 -12.63 -0.39
N GLU A 534 -3.05 -11.72 -0.01
CA GLU A 534 -3.60 -10.75 -0.95
C GLU A 534 -2.45 -9.84 -1.44
N GLU A 535 -2.47 -9.51 -2.72
CA GLU A 535 -1.48 -8.68 -3.41
C GLU A 535 -1.00 -7.46 -2.60
N TYR A 536 -1.92 -6.65 -2.06
CA TYR A 536 -1.62 -5.44 -1.31
C TYR A 536 -0.81 -5.71 -0.04
N MET A 537 -0.91 -6.93 0.49
CA MET A 537 -0.24 -7.35 1.71
C MET A 537 1.20 -7.80 1.47
N LEU A 538 1.47 -8.28 0.26
CA LEU A 538 2.70 -8.98 -0.03
C LEU A 538 3.88 -8.00 0.00
N ASN A 539 4.88 -8.32 0.81
CA ASN A 539 6.13 -7.57 0.88
C ASN A 539 7.30 -8.49 1.25
N LYS A 540 8.51 -7.98 1.03
CA LYS A 540 9.76 -8.72 1.32
C LYS A 540 9.84 -9.24 2.75
N LYS A 541 9.26 -8.56 3.73
CA LYS A 541 9.27 -9.00 5.13
C LYS A 541 8.37 -10.23 5.30
N LEU A 542 7.15 -10.21 4.75
CA LEU A 542 6.21 -11.33 4.83
C LEU A 542 6.77 -12.59 4.15
N VAL A 543 7.32 -12.45 2.94
CA VAL A 543 7.95 -13.57 2.21
C VAL A 543 9.13 -14.15 2.99
N LYS A 544 9.99 -13.30 3.58
CA LYS A 544 11.10 -13.75 4.42
C LYS A 544 10.63 -14.46 5.70
N GLU A 545 9.53 -14.01 6.30
CA GLU A 545 8.96 -14.67 7.48
C GLU A 545 8.40 -16.05 7.14
N ALA A 546 7.66 -16.19 6.04
CA ALA A 546 7.17 -17.48 5.54
C ALA A 546 8.34 -18.44 5.23
N ARG A 547 9.38 -17.95 4.55
CA ARG A 547 10.59 -18.73 4.24
C ARG A 547 11.33 -19.19 5.48
N LYS A 548 11.48 -18.34 6.51
CA LYS A 548 12.08 -18.73 7.80
C LYS A 548 11.30 -19.84 8.51
N LEU A 549 10.02 -20.01 8.19
CA LEU A 549 9.17 -21.08 8.71
C LEU A 549 9.15 -22.31 7.81
N ASN A 550 9.87 -22.31 6.68
CA ASN A 550 9.83 -23.33 5.64
C ASN A 550 8.39 -23.61 5.12
N LYS A 551 7.58 -22.54 5.01
CA LYS A 551 6.20 -22.63 4.51
C LYS A 551 6.07 -21.86 3.20
N PRO A 552 5.48 -22.45 2.15
CA PRO A 552 5.23 -21.76 0.90
C PRO A 552 4.35 -20.52 1.08
N ILE A 553 4.58 -19.49 0.26
CA ILE A 553 3.69 -18.34 0.17
C ILE A 553 3.24 -18.10 -1.26
N TYR A 554 1.92 -18.05 -1.45
CA TYR A 554 1.26 -17.72 -2.70
C TYR A 554 0.67 -16.30 -2.63
N VAL A 555 0.47 -15.67 -3.78
CA VAL A 555 -0.13 -14.34 -3.89
C VAL A 555 -1.37 -14.35 -4.78
N TRP A 556 -2.41 -13.62 -4.39
CA TRP A 556 -3.66 -13.49 -5.14
C TRP A 556 -4.23 -12.06 -5.08
N THR A 557 -4.97 -11.58 -6.08
CA THR A 557 -5.07 -12.08 -7.46
C THR A 557 -4.18 -11.20 -8.32
N VAL A 558 -3.13 -11.76 -8.91
CA VAL A 558 -2.13 -10.98 -9.66
C VAL A 558 -2.53 -10.92 -11.11
N ASN A 559 -3.18 -9.84 -11.51
CA ASN A 559 -3.64 -9.63 -12.88
C ASN A 559 -2.79 -8.63 -13.67
N ASP A 560 -1.93 -7.86 -12.98
CA ASP A 560 -0.96 -6.97 -13.60
C ASP A 560 0.39 -7.71 -13.75
N MET A 561 0.86 -7.84 -15.00
CA MET A 561 2.11 -8.54 -15.30
C MET A 561 3.35 -7.79 -14.79
N GLU A 562 3.29 -6.47 -14.58
CA GLU A 562 4.38 -5.74 -13.92
C GLU A 562 4.46 -6.11 -12.43
N ASN A 563 3.32 -6.28 -11.76
CA ASN A 563 3.29 -6.78 -10.39
C ASN A 563 3.77 -8.24 -10.32
N LEU A 564 3.42 -9.08 -11.31
CA LEU A 564 3.94 -10.44 -11.41
C LEU A 564 5.47 -10.45 -11.44
N LYS A 565 6.11 -9.61 -12.26
CA LYS A 565 7.58 -9.47 -12.30
C LYS A 565 8.13 -9.08 -10.92
N ALA A 566 7.48 -8.16 -10.22
CA ALA A 566 7.88 -7.78 -8.87
C ALA A 566 7.80 -8.94 -7.87
N TYR A 567 6.74 -9.75 -7.92
CA TYR A 567 6.57 -10.91 -7.02
C TYR A 567 7.50 -12.07 -7.35
N TYR A 568 7.78 -12.29 -8.63
CA TYR A 568 8.82 -13.21 -9.08
C TYR A 568 10.18 -12.84 -8.46
N LYS A 569 10.56 -11.55 -8.50
CA LYS A 569 11.77 -11.04 -7.84
C LYS A 569 11.74 -11.13 -6.31
N LEU A 570 10.57 -11.25 -5.69
CA LEU A 570 10.44 -11.54 -4.26
C LEU A 570 10.61 -13.03 -3.93
N ASN A 571 10.71 -13.91 -4.92
CA ASN A 571 10.76 -15.36 -4.76
C ASN A 571 9.53 -15.89 -4.00
N VAL A 572 8.33 -15.51 -4.48
CA VAL A 572 7.08 -16.15 -4.06
C VAL A 572 7.01 -17.57 -4.61
N ASP A 573 6.30 -18.47 -3.93
CA ASP A 573 6.21 -19.87 -4.34
C ASP A 573 5.11 -20.12 -5.36
N GLY A 574 4.17 -19.19 -5.52
CA GLY A 574 3.03 -19.35 -6.43
C GLY A 574 2.21 -18.08 -6.60
N ILE A 575 1.52 -17.99 -7.73
CA ILE A 575 0.74 -16.84 -8.18
C ILE A 575 -0.62 -17.33 -8.62
N ILE A 576 -1.67 -16.76 -8.04
CA ILE A 576 -3.07 -16.95 -8.44
C ILE A 576 -3.45 -15.77 -9.32
N THR A 577 -3.92 -16.04 -10.54
CA THR A 577 -4.19 -15.05 -11.59
C THR A 577 -5.39 -15.42 -12.45
N ASP A 578 -6.10 -14.43 -12.96
CA ASP A 578 -7.13 -14.62 -13.98
C ASP A 578 -6.54 -14.88 -15.39
N TYR A 579 -5.23 -14.60 -15.57
CA TYR A 579 -4.53 -14.65 -16.86
C TYR A 579 -3.33 -15.62 -16.83
N PRO A 580 -3.56 -16.94 -16.70
CA PRO A 580 -2.48 -17.93 -16.56
C PRO A 580 -1.55 -18.02 -17.78
N GLU A 581 -2.06 -17.78 -19.00
CA GLU A 581 -1.22 -17.78 -20.23
C GLU A 581 -0.22 -16.62 -20.22
N ASP A 582 -0.70 -15.39 -20.00
CA ASP A 582 0.12 -14.18 -19.92
C ASP A 582 1.15 -14.29 -18.78
N ALA A 583 0.76 -14.89 -17.65
CA ALA A 583 1.64 -15.14 -16.52
C ALA A 583 2.77 -16.12 -16.88
N ARG A 584 2.46 -17.22 -17.57
CA ARG A 584 3.46 -18.20 -18.05
C ARG A 584 4.41 -17.58 -19.05
N GLU A 585 3.90 -16.80 -20.01
CA GLU A 585 4.73 -16.11 -20.99
C GLU A 585 5.68 -15.14 -20.30
N THR A 586 5.18 -14.35 -19.35
CA THR A 586 5.99 -13.40 -18.57
C THR A 586 7.10 -14.11 -17.78
N ILE A 587 6.81 -15.23 -17.11
CA ILE A 587 7.83 -16.02 -16.40
C ILE A 587 8.89 -16.57 -17.35
N LYS A 588 8.47 -17.06 -18.53
CA LYS A 588 9.39 -17.56 -19.54
C LYS A 588 10.35 -16.45 -19.99
N MET A 589 9.85 -15.26 -20.27
CA MET A 589 10.67 -14.10 -20.62
C MET A 589 11.66 -13.75 -19.50
N LEU A 590 11.22 -13.76 -18.24
CA LEU A 590 12.09 -13.48 -17.09
C LEU A 590 13.22 -14.51 -16.94
N LYS A 591 12.92 -15.79 -17.13
CA LYS A 591 13.93 -16.87 -17.07
C LYS A 591 14.95 -16.77 -18.21
N GLU A 592 14.51 -16.41 -19.41
CA GLU A 592 15.42 -16.18 -20.55
C GLU A 592 16.36 -14.99 -20.24
N GLN A 593 15.83 -13.91 -19.66
CA GLN A 593 16.64 -12.78 -19.19
C GLN A 593 17.66 -13.18 -18.11
N GLU A 594 17.27 -14.00 -17.13
CA GLU A 594 18.18 -14.51 -16.09
C GLU A 594 19.31 -15.38 -16.66
N ALA A 595 19.00 -16.23 -17.64
CA ALA A 595 20.00 -17.09 -18.27
C ALA A 595 21.02 -16.26 -19.07
N GLU A 596 20.57 -15.25 -19.80
CA GLU A 596 21.45 -14.29 -20.48
C GLU A 596 22.30 -13.48 -19.49
N GLU A 597 21.72 -13.10 -18.34
CA GLU A 597 22.43 -12.40 -17.26
C GLU A 597 23.55 -13.24 -16.64
N SER A 598 23.31 -14.53 -16.40
CA SER A 598 24.30 -15.46 -15.84
C SER A 598 25.46 -15.74 -16.79
N ASP A 599 25.17 -16.02 -18.07
CA ASP A 599 26.19 -16.30 -19.09
C ASP A 599 27.10 -15.09 -19.35
N LEU A 600 26.55 -13.87 -19.28
CA LEU A 600 27.35 -12.66 -19.38
C LEU A 600 28.24 -12.44 -18.14
N PHE A 601 27.72 -12.75 -16.95
CA PHE A 601 28.50 -12.65 -15.72
C PHE A 601 29.69 -13.60 -15.77
N ASP A 602 29.48 -14.87 -16.13
CA ASP A 602 30.54 -15.88 -16.23
C ASP A 602 31.64 -15.42 -17.21
N LYS A 603 31.26 -14.88 -18.36
CA LYS A 603 32.19 -14.29 -19.35
C LYS A 603 32.97 -13.08 -18.81
N ILE A 604 32.34 -12.20 -18.03
CA ILE A 604 33.02 -11.06 -17.41
C ILE A 604 34.01 -11.55 -16.35
N THR A 605 33.63 -12.50 -15.49
CA THR A 605 34.52 -13.07 -14.48
C THR A 605 35.73 -13.76 -15.10
N GLU A 606 35.54 -14.58 -16.14
CA GLU A 606 36.64 -15.20 -16.89
C GLU A 606 37.57 -14.14 -17.51
N THR A 607 37.00 -13.07 -18.06
CA THR A 607 37.79 -11.99 -18.66
C THR A 607 38.56 -11.22 -17.59
N THR A 608 37.96 -10.95 -16.42
CA THR A 608 38.66 -10.29 -15.31
C THR A 608 39.73 -11.20 -14.69
N ASP A 609 39.49 -12.49 -14.54
CA ASP A 609 40.48 -13.44 -14.01
C ASP A 609 41.63 -13.65 -15.00
N ASP A 610 41.37 -13.64 -16.31
CA ASP A 610 42.39 -13.60 -17.37
C ASP A 610 43.18 -12.29 -17.34
N LEU A 611 42.52 -11.15 -17.11
CA LEU A 611 43.21 -9.85 -16.96
C LEU A 611 44.07 -9.80 -15.69
N PHE A 612 43.54 -10.29 -14.56
CA PHE A 612 44.25 -10.33 -13.27
C PHE A 612 45.41 -11.33 -13.30
N SER A 613 45.26 -12.50 -13.92
CA SER A 613 46.36 -13.45 -14.09
C SER A 613 47.46 -12.92 -15.03
N LYS A 614 47.10 -12.16 -16.07
CA LYS A 614 48.06 -11.45 -16.94
C LYS A 614 48.76 -10.27 -16.25
N LEU A 615 48.08 -9.61 -15.30
CA LEU A 615 48.65 -8.48 -14.53
C LEU A 615 49.47 -8.92 -13.31
N PHE A 616 49.23 -10.12 -12.75
CA PHE A 616 49.82 -10.54 -11.47
C PHE A 616 50.65 -11.85 -11.49
N ILE A 617 51.00 -12.41 -12.65
CA ILE A 617 52.02 -13.47 -12.73
C ILE A 617 53.35 -12.91 -13.27
N SER A 618 54.24 -12.52 -12.35
CA SER A 618 55.68 -12.79 -12.45
C SER A 618 56.34 -12.52 -11.09
N TYR A 619 56.36 -13.54 -10.23
CA TYR A 619 57.42 -13.69 -9.24
C TYR A 619 58.12 -15.03 -9.51
N PRO A 620 59.36 -15.03 -10.00
CA PRO A 620 60.19 -16.23 -9.96
C PRO A 620 60.49 -16.53 -8.50
N ALA A 621 60.32 -17.79 -8.09
CA ALA A 621 60.78 -18.27 -6.80
C ALA A 621 62.30 -18.02 -6.69
N ALA A 622 62.71 -17.29 -5.66
CA ALA A 622 64.11 -17.06 -5.36
C ALA A 622 64.75 -18.36 -4.85
N GLY A 623 65.83 -18.77 -5.52
CA GLY A 623 66.90 -19.59 -4.94
C GLY A 623 67.95 -18.70 -4.28
#